data_AF-A0A9W5B4V3-F1
#
_entry.id   AF-A0A9W5B4V3-F1
#
_cell.length_a   1.000
_cell.length_b   1.000
_cell.length_c   1.000
_cell.angle_alpha   90.00
_cell.angle_beta   90.00
_cell.angle_gamma   90.00
#
_symmetry.space_group_name_H-M   'P 1'
#
loop_
_entity.id
_entity.type
_entity.pdbx_description
1 polymer ?
#
loop_
_entity_poly.entity_id
_entity_poly.type
_entity_poly.pdbx_seq_one_letter_code
_entity_poly.pdbx_strand_id
1 'polypeptide(L)'
;MPVSNIWELTDPKWKGKVAMQDPLGKASYVDWFNQMASHGDGEVKAAYKALYGKDLETGEKSATAAWVKALAANAPLLTDADAAAAEAVGAPGQKEPFMGLISSAKFRDNAEKGTKLGLCKELKPWVGWLYPGVGLITKGTNSPNAAKLFIHYIMTAEGIAPQAIDGKMSTNREVSLPADEPSGIGAVLDNILPYSMATSLEDWDARETWQDFWRVNYKK
;
A
#
# COMPACT_ATOMS: atom_id res chain seq x y z
N MET A 1 -11.58 -14.92 -3.80
CA MET A 1 -10.79 -13.84 -4.42
C MET A 1 -9.76 -14.47 -5.35
N PRO A 2 -9.31 -13.79 -6.42
CA PRO A 2 -8.37 -14.36 -7.39
C PRO A 2 -7.00 -14.75 -6.81
N VAL A 3 -6.61 -14.13 -5.69
CA VAL A 3 -5.46 -14.52 -4.86
C VAL A 3 -5.85 -14.48 -3.37
N SER A 4 -5.14 -15.26 -2.57
CA SER A 4 -5.26 -15.36 -1.11
C SER A 4 -3.94 -15.11 -0.38
N ASN A 5 -2.82 -15.10 -1.10
CA ASN A 5 -1.49 -14.90 -0.54
C ASN A 5 -0.63 -13.99 -1.44
N ILE A 6 0.16 -13.08 -0.85
CA ILE A 6 1.02 -12.14 -1.59
C ILE A 6 2.03 -12.84 -2.50
N TRP A 7 2.45 -14.07 -2.18
CA TRP A 7 3.41 -14.81 -2.99
C TRP A 7 2.81 -15.27 -4.31
N GLU A 8 1.49 -15.47 -4.38
CA GLU A 8 0.83 -15.78 -5.66
C GLU A 8 1.07 -14.67 -6.69
N LEU A 9 1.17 -13.40 -6.27
CA LEU A 9 1.47 -12.27 -7.18
C LEU A 9 2.82 -12.39 -7.88
N THR A 10 3.68 -13.29 -7.40
CA THR A 10 5.01 -13.59 -7.96
C THR A 10 5.01 -14.85 -8.83
N ASP A 11 3.92 -15.62 -8.85
CA ASP A 11 3.81 -16.82 -9.67
C ASP A 11 3.73 -16.47 -11.18
N PRO A 12 4.23 -17.34 -12.07
CA PRO A 12 4.17 -17.12 -13.52
C PRO A 12 2.76 -16.86 -14.08
N LYS A 13 1.71 -17.41 -13.42
CA LYS A 13 0.31 -17.17 -13.80
C LYS A 13 -0.10 -15.69 -13.67
N TRP A 14 0.59 -14.92 -12.83
CA TRP A 14 0.38 -13.49 -12.57
C TRP A 14 1.39 -12.58 -13.26
N LYS A 15 2.28 -13.13 -14.09
CA LYS A 15 3.26 -12.34 -14.84
C LYS A 15 2.57 -11.29 -15.70
N GLY A 16 2.94 -10.02 -15.52
CA GLY A 16 2.33 -8.91 -16.26
C GLY A 16 0.88 -8.60 -15.89
N LYS A 17 0.35 -9.18 -14.80
CA LYS A 17 -1.07 -9.06 -14.37
C LYS A 17 -1.24 -8.39 -13.01
N VAL A 18 -0.22 -7.70 -12.52
CA VAL A 18 -0.27 -6.85 -11.32
C VAL A 18 -0.05 -5.40 -11.74
N ALA A 19 -0.94 -4.49 -11.37
CA ALA A 19 -0.83 -3.06 -11.62
C ALA A 19 -0.50 -2.31 -10.33
N MET A 20 0.49 -1.42 -10.39
CA MET A 20 0.94 -0.63 -9.25
C MET A 20 1.67 0.63 -9.72
N GLN A 21 1.78 1.64 -8.85
CA GLN A 21 2.66 2.77 -9.14
C GLN A 21 4.12 2.32 -9.13
N ASP A 22 4.95 2.98 -9.94
CA ASP A 22 6.40 2.71 -9.97
C ASP A 22 7.03 3.03 -8.59
N PRO A 23 7.71 2.06 -7.93
CA PRO A 23 8.45 2.30 -6.69
C PRO A 23 9.55 3.37 -6.82
N LEU A 24 10.03 3.64 -8.03
CA LEU A 24 10.98 4.72 -8.31
C LEU A 24 10.32 6.12 -8.26
N GLY A 25 9.02 6.20 -8.61
CA GLY A 25 8.26 7.45 -8.63
C GLY A 25 7.48 7.71 -7.34
N LYS A 26 7.14 6.66 -6.58
CA LYS A 26 6.31 6.76 -5.37
C LYS A 26 7.02 6.19 -4.14
N ALA A 27 7.64 7.08 -3.37
CA ALA A 27 8.42 6.73 -2.18
C ALA A 27 7.71 5.81 -1.17
N SER A 28 6.37 5.90 -1.03
CA SER A 28 5.62 5.05 -0.09
C SER A 28 5.74 3.55 -0.39
N TYR A 29 6.08 3.14 -1.62
CA TYR A 29 6.31 1.74 -1.95
C TYR A 29 7.64 1.22 -1.43
N VAL A 30 8.71 2.01 -1.53
CA VAL A 30 10.02 1.60 -1.00
C VAL A 30 10.10 1.74 0.52
N ASP A 31 9.38 2.71 1.09
CA ASP A 31 9.16 2.77 2.55
C ASP A 31 8.38 1.53 3.01
N TRP A 32 7.36 1.11 2.25
CA TRP A 32 6.60 -0.12 2.53
C TRP A 32 7.49 -1.38 2.49
N PHE A 33 8.36 -1.51 1.48
CA PHE A 33 9.33 -2.62 1.43
C PHE A 33 10.23 -2.64 2.66
N ASN A 34 10.70 -1.48 3.10
CA ASN A 34 11.53 -1.39 4.29
C ASN A 34 10.77 -1.72 5.58
N GLN A 35 9.54 -1.24 5.72
CA GLN A 35 8.66 -1.54 6.86
C GLN A 35 8.30 -3.03 6.91
N MET A 36 8.02 -3.66 5.77
CA MET A 36 7.86 -5.11 5.68
C MET A 36 9.13 -5.84 6.13
N ALA A 37 10.30 -5.45 5.64
CA ALA A 37 11.56 -6.10 5.99
C ALA A 37 11.93 -5.92 7.47
N SER A 38 11.57 -4.79 8.08
CA SER A 38 11.95 -4.46 9.47
C SER A 38 10.96 -5.00 10.50
N HIS A 39 9.66 -4.99 10.16
CA HIS A 39 8.58 -5.26 11.12
C HIS A 39 7.67 -6.42 10.73
N GLY A 40 7.84 -6.96 9.53
CA GLY A 40 6.93 -7.95 8.94
C GLY A 40 7.60 -9.13 8.22
N ASP A 41 8.93 -9.26 8.32
CA ASP A 41 9.65 -10.23 7.50
C ASP A 41 9.30 -11.67 7.87
N GLY A 42 9.02 -11.91 9.15
CA GLY A 42 8.56 -13.19 9.67
C GLY A 42 7.22 -13.61 9.04
N GLU A 43 6.28 -12.69 8.92
CA GLU A 43 4.96 -12.91 8.33
C GLU A 43 5.07 -13.14 6.81
N VAL A 44 5.96 -12.44 6.12
CA VAL A 44 6.25 -12.67 4.70
C VAL A 44 6.83 -14.07 4.50
N LYS A 45 7.78 -14.48 5.33
CA LYS A 45 8.37 -15.84 5.32
C LYS A 45 7.33 -16.91 5.65
N ALA A 46 6.49 -16.66 6.66
CA ALA A 46 5.43 -17.58 7.05
C ALA A 46 4.38 -17.74 5.94
N ALA A 47 4.03 -16.65 5.25
CA ALA A 47 3.12 -16.68 4.11
C ALA A 47 3.67 -17.55 2.96
N TYR A 48 4.98 -17.52 2.70
CA TYR A 48 5.61 -18.42 1.72
C TYR A 48 5.43 -19.88 2.11
N LYS A 49 5.77 -20.22 3.36
CA LYS A 49 5.67 -21.58 3.88
C LYS A 49 4.24 -22.10 3.87
N ALA A 50 3.28 -21.25 4.24
CA ALA A 50 1.86 -21.59 4.23
C ALA A 50 1.34 -21.85 2.80
N LEU A 51 1.81 -21.11 1.80
CA LEU A 51 1.37 -21.27 0.41
C LEU A 51 2.00 -22.51 -0.26
N TYR A 52 3.32 -22.68 -0.13
CA TYR A 52 4.06 -23.68 -0.89
C TYR A 52 4.41 -24.94 -0.09
N GLY A 53 4.13 -24.98 1.21
CA GLY A 53 4.40 -26.13 2.08
C GLY A 53 5.90 -26.38 2.37
N LYS A 54 6.78 -25.43 2.03
CA LYS A 54 8.23 -25.54 2.22
C LYS A 54 8.84 -24.23 2.70
N ASP A 55 10.01 -24.31 3.33
CA ASP A 55 10.73 -23.11 3.75
C ASP A 55 11.24 -22.32 2.53
N LEU A 56 11.26 -20.98 2.68
CA LEU A 56 11.83 -20.09 1.68
C LEU A 56 13.35 -20.25 1.66
N GLU A 57 13.87 -20.76 0.55
CA GLU A 57 15.30 -20.78 0.26
C GLU A 57 15.65 -19.53 -0.55
N THR A 58 16.43 -18.62 0.03
CA THR A 58 16.84 -17.38 -0.63
C THR A 58 18.24 -16.96 -0.19
N GLY A 59 19.00 -16.38 -1.11
CA GLY A 59 20.26 -15.70 -0.83
C GLY A 59 20.08 -14.21 -0.52
N GLU A 60 18.84 -13.71 -0.57
CA GLU A 60 18.53 -12.32 -0.24
C GLU A 60 18.58 -12.06 1.27
N LYS A 61 18.77 -10.80 1.66
CA LYS A 61 18.94 -10.39 3.06
C LYS A 61 17.71 -10.63 3.94
N SER A 62 16.53 -10.79 3.34
CA SER A 62 15.25 -10.99 4.04
C SER A 62 14.23 -11.69 3.15
N ALA A 63 13.16 -12.23 3.73
CA ALA A 63 12.06 -12.81 2.97
C ALA A 63 11.34 -11.75 2.12
N THR A 64 11.26 -10.53 2.63
CA THR A 64 10.74 -9.35 1.93
C THR A 64 11.58 -9.02 0.71
N ALA A 65 12.91 -9.00 0.82
CA ALA A 65 13.78 -8.75 -0.33
C ALA A 65 13.60 -9.84 -1.41
N ALA A 66 13.44 -11.10 -1.01
CA ALA A 66 13.12 -12.18 -1.93
C ALA A 66 11.76 -11.97 -2.63
N TRP A 67 10.74 -11.55 -1.89
CA TRP A 67 9.41 -11.25 -2.45
C TRP A 67 9.45 -10.06 -3.42
N VAL A 68 10.09 -8.95 -3.05
CA VAL A 68 10.25 -7.76 -3.90
C VAL A 68 10.97 -8.12 -5.20
N LYS A 69 12.05 -8.90 -5.12
CA LYS A 69 12.78 -9.40 -6.29
C LYS A 69 11.89 -10.25 -7.19
N ALA A 70 11.12 -11.17 -6.62
CA ALA A 70 10.24 -12.05 -7.36
C ALA A 70 9.08 -11.27 -8.01
N LEU A 71 8.50 -10.30 -7.30
CA LEU A 71 7.48 -9.40 -7.85
C LEU A 71 8.03 -8.57 -9.01
N ALA A 72 9.20 -7.95 -8.85
CA ALA A 72 9.84 -7.16 -9.89
C ALA A 72 10.13 -8.00 -11.14
N ALA A 73 10.63 -9.23 -10.97
CA ALA A 73 10.86 -10.18 -12.06
C ALA A 73 9.57 -10.66 -12.73
N ASN A 74 8.43 -10.58 -12.03
CA ASN A 74 7.10 -10.90 -12.58
C ASN A 74 6.47 -9.75 -13.38
N ALA A 75 7.23 -8.68 -13.62
CA ALA A 75 6.93 -7.60 -14.56
C ALA A 75 5.57 -6.91 -14.34
N PRO A 76 5.26 -6.37 -13.14
CA PRO A 76 4.03 -5.63 -12.93
C PRO A 76 3.89 -4.47 -13.92
N LEU A 77 2.65 -4.15 -14.29
CA LEU A 77 2.31 -2.94 -15.00
C LEU A 77 2.56 -1.73 -14.08
N LEU A 78 3.69 -1.07 -14.29
CA LEU A 78 4.07 0.15 -13.57
C LEU A 78 3.36 1.35 -14.17
N THR A 79 2.76 2.16 -13.30
CA THR A 79 2.08 3.41 -13.65
C THR A 79 2.69 4.61 -12.93
N ASP A 80 2.54 5.80 -13.50
CA ASP A 80 3.01 7.04 -12.87
C ASP A 80 2.08 7.55 -11.77
N ALA A 81 0.84 7.04 -11.74
CA ALA A 81 -0.19 7.47 -10.81
C ALA A 81 -1.14 6.34 -10.39
N ASP A 82 -1.67 6.48 -9.18
CA ASP A 82 -2.63 5.56 -8.57
C ASP A 82 -3.91 5.39 -9.41
N ALA A 83 -4.35 6.46 -10.07
CA ALA A 83 -5.54 6.45 -10.92
C ALA A 83 -5.38 5.50 -12.12
N ALA A 84 -4.21 5.50 -12.78
CA ALA A 84 -3.95 4.63 -13.92
C ALA A 84 -3.90 3.14 -13.51
N ALA A 85 -3.34 2.84 -12.32
CA ALA A 85 -3.35 1.48 -11.79
C ALA A 85 -4.80 1.03 -11.47
N ALA A 86 -5.59 1.91 -10.86
CA ALA A 86 -7.00 1.62 -10.57
C ALA A 86 -7.86 1.46 -11.83
N GLU A 87 -7.60 2.23 -12.88
CA GLU A 87 -8.28 2.07 -14.17
C GLU A 87 -7.95 0.72 -14.82
N ALA A 88 -6.67 0.31 -14.81
CA ALA A 88 -6.25 -0.99 -15.31
C ALA A 88 -6.94 -2.16 -14.56
N VAL A 89 -7.12 -2.03 -13.25
CA VAL A 89 -7.75 -3.07 -12.41
C VAL A 89 -9.27 -3.03 -12.53
N GLY A 90 -9.85 -1.84 -12.50
CA GLY A 90 -11.29 -1.62 -12.33
C GLY A 90 -12.08 -1.50 -13.64
N ALA A 91 -11.44 -1.51 -14.80
CA ALA A 91 -12.14 -1.40 -16.08
C ALA A 91 -13.21 -2.50 -16.23
N PRO A 92 -14.45 -2.17 -16.64
CA PRO A 92 -15.52 -3.15 -16.80
C PRO A 92 -15.26 -4.08 -18.00
N GLY A 93 -15.77 -5.32 -17.92
CA GLY A 93 -15.74 -6.26 -19.04
C GLY A 93 -14.38 -6.94 -19.30
N GLN A 94 -13.41 -6.80 -18.39
CA GLN A 94 -12.13 -7.51 -18.47
C GLN A 94 -12.33 -9.02 -18.33
N LYS A 95 -11.71 -9.80 -19.25
CA LYS A 95 -11.70 -11.27 -19.17
C LYS A 95 -10.65 -11.79 -18.19
N GLU A 96 -9.51 -11.11 -18.12
CA GLU A 96 -8.41 -11.40 -17.21
C GLU A 96 -8.06 -10.11 -16.44
N PRO A 97 -8.75 -9.81 -15.33
CA PRO A 97 -8.51 -8.58 -14.60
C PRO A 97 -7.13 -8.57 -13.93
N PHE A 98 -6.54 -7.38 -13.82
CA PHE A 98 -5.32 -7.16 -13.05
C PHE A 98 -5.58 -7.30 -11.54
N MET A 99 -4.58 -7.75 -10.80
CA MET A 99 -4.47 -7.40 -9.37
C MET A 99 -3.92 -5.98 -9.23
N GLY A 100 -4.35 -5.25 -8.21
CA GLY A 100 -3.95 -3.86 -8.00
C GLY A 100 -3.35 -3.63 -6.63
N LEU A 101 -2.24 -2.88 -6.58
CA LEU A 101 -1.84 -2.14 -5.38
C LEU A 101 -2.27 -0.68 -5.59
N ILE A 102 -3.39 -0.30 -4.98
CA ILE A 102 -4.06 1.00 -5.19
C ILE A 102 -4.56 1.58 -3.87
N SER A 103 -4.72 2.90 -3.80
CA SER A 103 -5.32 3.57 -2.64
C SER A 103 -6.82 3.23 -2.49
N SER A 104 -7.29 3.12 -1.24
CA SER A 104 -8.73 2.99 -0.91
C SER A 104 -9.57 4.09 -1.56
N ALA A 105 -9.00 5.30 -1.68
CA ALA A 105 -9.65 6.46 -2.30
C ALA A 105 -10.12 6.22 -3.74
N LYS A 106 -9.56 5.23 -4.45
CA LYS A 106 -9.96 4.90 -5.82
C LYS A 106 -11.31 4.20 -5.89
N PHE A 107 -11.81 3.63 -4.80
CA PHE A 107 -13.07 2.89 -4.79
C PHE A 107 -14.30 3.79 -4.97
N ARG A 108 -14.20 5.11 -4.72
CA ARG A 108 -15.28 6.06 -5.08
C ARG A 108 -15.64 6.01 -6.57
N ASP A 109 -14.64 5.71 -7.42
CA ASP A 109 -14.80 5.65 -8.87
C ASP A 109 -15.74 4.48 -9.27
N ASN A 110 -15.99 3.50 -8.37
CA ASN A 110 -17.00 2.46 -8.62
C ASN A 110 -18.40 3.07 -8.79
N ALA A 111 -18.73 4.07 -7.96
CA ALA A 111 -19.99 4.79 -8.03
C ALA A 111 -19.96 5.91 -9.08
N GLU A 112 -18.87 6.68 -9.13
CA GLU A 112 -18.77 7.87 -10.01
C GLU A 112 -18.54 7.53 -11.48
N LYS A 113 -17.78 6.47 -11.76
CA LYS A 113 -17.29 6.11 -13.11
C LYS A 113 -17.64 4.68 -13.53
N GLY A 114 -18.30 3.92 -12.67
CA GLY A 114 -18.72 2.55 -12.96
C GLY A 114 -17.58 1.53 -12.98
N THR A 115 -16.41 1.84 -12.39
CA THR A 115 -15.34 0.86 -12.21
C THR A 115 -15.81 -0.30 -11.32
N LYS A 116 -15.07 -1.41 -11.37
CA LYS A 116 -15.41 -2.69 -10.70
C LYS A 116 -14.32 -3.12 -9.72
N LEU A 117 -13.79 -2.18 -8.95
CA LEU A 117 -12.77 -2.45 -7.93
C LEU A 117 -13.36 -3.26 -6.78
N GLY A 118 -12.62 -4.28 -6.34
CA GLY A 118 -12.94 -5.12 -5.20
C GLY A 118 -11.74 -5.31 -4.28
N LEU A 119 -11.97 -5.33 -2.97
CA LEU A 119 -10.92 -5.45 -1.95
C LEU A 119 -10.55 -6.92 -1.71
N CYS A 120 -9.24 -7.21 -1.61
CA CYS A 120 -8.73 -8.54 -1.28
C CYS A 120 -8.75 -8.84 0.23
N LYS A 121 -9.94 -8.87 0.85
CA LYS A 121 -10.15 -8.93 2.31
C LYS A 121 -9.41 -10.05 3.05
N GLU A 122 -9.15 -11.18 2.40
CA GLU A 122 -8.55 -12.37 3.01
C GLU A 122 -7.05 -12.55 2.67
N LEU A 123 -6.44 -11.59 1.95
CA LEU A 123 -5.05 -11.67 1.53
C LEU A 123 -4.11 -11.80 2.73
N LYS A 124 -3.16 -12.73 2.64
CA LYS A 124 -2.11 -12.97 3.63
C LYS A 124 -0.74 -12.55 3.11
N PRO A 125 0.12 -11.96 3.96
CA PRO A 125 -0.11 -11.67 5.38
C PRO A 125 -0.98 -10.43 5.64
N TRP A 126 -1.08 -9.50 4.69
CA TRP A 126 -1.89 -8.28 4.82
C TRP A 126 -2.67 -7.99 3.54
N VAL A 127 -3.79 -7.28 3.68
CA VAL A 127 -4.59 -6.74 2.57
C VAL A 127 -3.92 -5.54 1.90
N GLY A 128 -3.07 -4.83 2.64
CA GLY A 128 -2.35 -3.65 2.18
C GLY A 128 -1.46 -3.11 3.30
N TRP A 129 -1.07 -1.84 3.19
CA TRP A 129 -0.26 -1.14 4.18
C TRP A 129 -0.79 0.26 4.45
N LEU A 130 -0.51 0.76 5.65
CA LEU A 130 -0.69 2.16 5.99
C LEU A 130 0.60 2.93 5.71
N TYR A 131 0.46 4.21 5.40
CA TYR A 131 1.58 5.15 5.38
C TYR A 131 1.10 6.50 5.92
N PRO A 132 1.96 7.25 6.64
CA PRO A 132 1.52 8.43 7.38
C PRO A 132 1.37 9.64 6.46
N GLY A 133 0.36 10.45 6.76
CA GLY A 133 0.37 11.87 6.41
C GLY A 133 0.83 12.68 7.62
N VAL A 134 1.83 13.52 7.46
CA VAL A 134 2.37 14.34 8.57
C VAL A 134 1.99 15.81 8.40
N GLY A 135 1.41 16.39 9.45
CA GLY A 135 1.21 17.83 9.57
C GLY A 135 2.44 18.49 10.18
N LEU A 136 3.00 19.51 9.51
CA LEU A 136 4.20 20.22 9.96
C LEU A 136 3.90 21.71 10.12
N ILE A 137 4.49 22.33 11.17
CA ILE A 137 4.47 23.77 11.36
C ILE A 137 5.85 24.31 11.01
N THR A 138 5.93 25.16 9.98
CA THR A 138 7.19 25.76 9.54
C THR A 138 7.77 26.70 10.60
N LYS A 139 9.07 26.57 10.86
CA LYS A 139 9.82 27.50 11.72
C LYS A 139 9.74 28.92 11.16
N GLY A 140 9.43 29.90 12.00
CA GLY A 140 9.34 31.31 11.59
C GLY A 140 8.01 31.71 10.96
N THR A 141 6.95 30.89 11.05
CA THR A 141 5.60 31.31 10.65
C THR A 141 5.18 32.60 11.37
N ASN A 142 4.59 33.53 10.62
CA ASN A 142 4.00 34.78 11.16
C ASN A 142 2.70 34.52 11.93
N SER A 143 2.21 33.28 11.95
CA SER A 143 0.92 32.93 12.56
C SER A 143 1.00 31.59 13.31
N PRO A 144 1.85 31.48 14.35
CA PRO A 144 2.09 30.21 15.04
C PRO A 144 0.85 29.65 15.73
N ASN A 145 -0.03 30.51 16.25
CA ASN A 145 -1.27 30.07 16.91
C ASN A 145 -2.31 29.60 15.89
N ALA A 146 -2.43 30.26 14.74
CA ALA A 146 -3.32 29.80 13.67
C ALA A 146 -2.84 28.46 13.08
N ALA A 147 -1.53 28.27 12.90
CA ALA A 147 -0.97 26.99 12.46
C ALA A 147 -1.27 25.86 13.46
N LYS A 148 -1.09 26.11 14.77
CA LYS A 148 -1.47 25.15 15.82
C LYS A 148 -2.96 24.82 15.79
N LEU A 149 -3.81 25.84 15.65
CA LEU A 149 -5.26 25.65 15.56
C LEU A 149 -5.64 24.83 14.33
N PHE A 150 -5.03 25.09 13.17
CA PHE A 150 -5.28 24.33 11.96
C PHE A 150 -4.87 22.86 12.11
N ILE A 151 -3.66 22.59 12.63
CA ILE A 151 -3.21 21.22 12.90
C ILE A 151 -4.14 20.53 13.90
N HIS A 152 -4.62 21.23 14.93
CA HIS A 152 -5.61 20.67 15.84
C HIS A 152 -6.94 20.37 15.13
N TYR A 153 -7.44 21.31 14.32
CA TYR A 153 -8.70 21.18 13.59
C TYR A 153 -8.71 19.97 12.65
N ILE A 154 -7.66 19.76 11.84
CA ILE A 154 -7.59 18.61 10.92
C ILE A 154 -7.57 17.24 11.62
N MET A 155 -7.32 17.21 12.94
CA MET A 155 -7.36 16.00 13.76
C MET A 155 -8.75 15.73 14.38
N THR A 156 -9.71 16.65 14.21
CA THR A 156 -11.11 16.49 14.63
C THR A 156 -11.92 15.72 13.59
N ALA A 157 -13.10 15.24 13.96
CA ALA A 157 -14.03 14.59 13.03
C ALA A 157 -14.42 15.50 11.86
N GLU A 158 -14.69 16.79 12.13
CA GLU A 158 -15.04 17.79 11.11
C GLU A 158 -13.86 18.04 10.16
N GLY A 159 -12.66 18.26 10.71
CA GLY A 159 -11.50 18.63 9.90
C GLY A 159 -11.00 17.52 8.99
N ILE A 160 -11.11 16.24 9.39
CA ILE A 160 -10.70 15.11 8.55
C ILE A 160 -11.83 14.62 7.62
N ALA A 161 -13.10 14.99 7.85
CA ALA A 161 -14.24 14.46 7.10
C ALA A 161 -14.07 14.46 5.56
N PRO A 162 -13.54 15.54 4.92
CA PRO A 162 -13.33 15.54 3.46
C PRO A 162 -12.30 14.51 2.96
N GLN A 163 -11.43 14.05 3.85
CA GLN A 163 -10.41 13.03 3.58
C GLN A 163 -10.91 11.64 3.96
N ALA A 164 -11.69 11.55 5.04
CA ALA A 164 -12.20 10.30 5.56
C ALA A 164 -13.23 9.63 4.63
N ILE A 165 -13.97 10.41 3.84
CA ILE A 165 -14.85 9.89 2.78
C ILE A 165 -14.11 9.06 1.72
N ASP A 166 -12.81 9.32 1.55
CA ASP A 166 -11.90 8.60 0.64
C ASP A 166 -11.13 7.46 1.35
N GLY A 167 -11.51 7.12 2.59
CA GLY A 167 -10.87 6.06 3.38
C GLY A 167 -9.57 6.48 4.09
N LYS A 168 -9.23 7.77 4.13
CA LYS A 168 -8.09 8.25 4.93
C LYS A 168 -8.45 8.30 6.41
N MET A 169 -7.60 7.73 7.24
CA MET A 169 -7.82 7.62 8.68
C MET A 169 -7.09 8.72 9.45
N SER A 170 -7.74 9.27 10.46
CA SER A 170 -7.09 10.12 11.44
C SER A 170 -6.23 9.28 12.38
N THR A 171 -5.11 9.82 12.86
CA THR A 171 -4.38 9.22 13.99
C THR A 171 -5.06 9.52 15.34
N ASN A 172 -6.05 10.42 15.36
CA ASN A 172 -6.98 10.53 16.48
C ASN A 172 -7.94 9.33 16.47
N ARG A 173 -7.75 8.40 17.43
CA ARG A 173 -8.49 7.14 17.52
C ARG A 173 -9.98 7.30 17.87
N GLU A 174 -10.39 8.48 18.30
CA GLU A 174 -11.80 8.79 18.55
C GLU A 174 -12.55 9.07 17.23
N VAL A 175 -11.85 9.30 16.12
CA VAL A 175 -12.43 9.58 14.81
C VAL A 175 -12.37 8.32 13.93
N SER A 176 -13.54 7.73 13.69
CA SER A 176 -13.69 6.55 12.83
C SER A 176 -13.90 6.93 11.36
N LEU A 177 -13.67 5.97 10.46
CA LEU A 177 -14.08 6.10 9.06
C LEU A 177 -15.61 6.20 8.95
N PRO A 178 -16.14 6.90 7.93
CA PRO A 178 -17.56 6.85 7.59
C PRO A 178 -18.02 5.41 7.36
N ALA A 179 -19.23 5.08 7.81
CA ALA A 179 -19.78 3.73 7.67
C ALA A 179 -20.01 3.33 6.20
N ASP A 180 -20.17 4.31 5.32
CA ASP A 180 -20.36 4.20 3.88
C ASP A 180 -19.08 4.46 3.06
N GLU A 181 -17.90 4.37 3.69
CA GLU A 181 -16.62 4.48 2.98
C GLU A 181 -16.54 3.49 1.79
N PRO A 182 -16.22 3.95 0.56
CA PRO A 182 -16.47 3.16 -0.65
C PRO A 182 -15.71 1.83 -0.78
N SER A 183 -14.52 1.70 -0.19
CA SER A 183 -13.69 0.51 -0.32
C SER A 183 -14.07 -0.60 0.66
N GLY A 184 -14.72 -0.25 1.78
CA GLY A 184 -14.96 -1.15 2.90
C GLY A 184 -13.70 -1.51 3.68
N ILE A 185 -12.64 -0.68 3.59
CA ILE A 185 -11.34 -0.92 4.24
C ILE A 185 -11.48 -0.96 5.77
N GLY A 186 -12.47 -0.24 6.31
CA GLY A 186 -12.80 -0.24 7.74
C GLY A 186 -13.03 -1.63 8.34
N ALA A 187 -13.55 -2.57 7.56
CA ALA A 187 -13.84 -3.93 8.03
C ALA A 187 -12.59 -4.83 8.11
N VAL A 188 -11.44 -4.41 7.59
CA VAL A 188 -10.21 -5.22 7.53
C VAL A 188 -8.98 -4.48 8.07
N LEU A 189 -9.16 -3.41 8.85
CA LEU A 189 -8.06 -2.59 9.37
C LEU A 189 -7.03 -3.40 10.18
N ASP A 190 -7.49 -4.40 10.94
CA ASP A 190 -6.62 -5.30 11.71
C ASP A 190 -5.74 -6.21 10.82
N ASN A 191 -6.05 -6.31 9.53
CA ASN A 191 -5.31 -7.09 8.54
C ASN A 191 -4.53 -6.21 7.54
N ILE A 192 -4.14 -5.00 7.95
CA ILE A 192 -3.29 -4.08 7.18
C ILE A 192 -1.96 -3.93 7.91
N LEU A 193 -0.85 -3.92 7.17
CA LEU A 193 0.47 -3.65 7.75
C LEU A 193 0.49 -2.22 8.33
N PRO A 194 0.66 -2.04 9.65
CA PRO A 194 0.80 -0.71 10.23
C PRO A 194 2.13 -0.07 9.82
N TYR A 195 2.19 1.25 9.89
CA TYR A 195 3.43 2.00 9.68
C TYR A 195 4.09 2.36 11.01
N SER A 196 5.36 2.02 11.20
CA SER A 196 6.12 2.41 12.37
C SER A 196 6.79 3.77 12.17
N MET A 197 6.25 4.80 12.81
CA MET A 197 6.87 6.14 12.84
C MET A 197 8.24 6.15 13.54
N ALA A 198 8.52 5.18 14.41
CA ALA A 198 9.79 5.11 15.14
C ALA A 198 10.99 4.83 14.21
N THR A 199 10.74 4.17 13.07
CA THR A 199 11.77 3.80 12.08
C THR A 199 11.62 4.58 10.77
N SER A 200 10.87 5.69 10.75
CA SER A 200 10.62 6.42 9.50
C SER A 200 11.88 7.07 8.89
N LEU A 201 12.88 7.38 9.73
CA LEU A 201 14.18 7.85 9.24
C LEU A 201 14.99 6.71 8.60
N GLU A 202 14.88 5.50 9.13
CA GLU A 202 15.51 4.32 8.53
C GLU A 202 14.89 4.01 7.17
N ASP A 203 13.57 4.20 7.00
CA ASP A 203 12.93 4.10 5.69
C ASP A 203 13.53 5.09 4.71
N TRP A 204 13.67 6.36 5.13
CA TRP A 204 14.27 7.42 4.31
C TRP A 204 15.68 7.04 3.85
N ASP A 205 16.52 6.57 4.77
CA ASP A 205 17.89 6.16 4.49
C ASP A 205 17.95 4.93 3.56
N ALA A 206 16.95 4.03 3.64
CA ALA A 206 16.89 2.81 2.84
C ALA A 206 16.30 3.00 1.42
N ARG A 207 15.71 4.17 1.11
CA ARG A 207 14.98 4.39 -0.17
C ARG A 207 15.84 4.08 -1.39
N GLU A 208 17.02 4.66 -1.46
CA GLU A 208 17.93 4.48 -2.60
C GLU A 208 18.28 3.00 -2.77
N THR A 209 18.57 2.30 -1.67
CA THR A 209 18.88 0.87 -1.68
C THR A 209 17.72 0.05 -2.24
N TRP A 210 16.49 0.30 -1.80
CA TRP A 210 15.30 -0.40 -2.30
C TRP A 210 14.97 -0.05 -3.75
N GLN A 211 15.18 1.20 -4.16
CA GLN A 211 14.99 1.64 -5.54
C GLN A 211 16.01 0.99 -6.49
N ASP A 212 17.28 0.92 -6.11
CA ASP A 212 18.31 0.23 -6.88
C ASP A 212 18.03 -1.27 -6.94
N PHE A 213 17.65 -1.88 -5.81
CA PHE A 213 17.27 -3.29 -5.75
C PHE A 213 16.08 -3.59 -6.67
N TRP A 214 15.07 -2.72 -6.69
CA TRP A 214 13.95 -2.82 -7.63
C TRP A 214 14.44 -2.74 -9.08
N ARG A 215 15.24 -1.72 -9.40
CA ARG A 215 15.70 -1.42 -10.76
C ARG A 215 16.52 -2.56 -11.37
N VAL A 216 17.40 -3.20 -10.61
CA VAL A 216 18.24 -4.31 -11.12
C VAL A 216 17.46 -5.62 -11.32
N ASN A 217 16.32 -5.78 -10.63
CA ASN A 217 15.51 -7.00 -10.70
C ASN A 217 14.29 -6.88 -11.62
N TYR A 218 13.79 -5.67 -11.87
CA TYR A 218 12.66 -5.44 -12.76
C TYR A 218 13.02 -5.74 -14.21
N LYS A 219 12.25 -6.64 -14.85
CA LYS A 219 12.43 -7.04 -16.25
C LYS A 219 11.08 -7.02 -16.95
N LYS A 220 10.97 -6.28 -18.05
CA LYS A 220 9.78 -6.33 -18.93
C LYS A 220 9.76 -7.61 -19.75
#